data_AF-A0A319CCH3-F1
#
_entry.id   AF-A0A319CCH3-F1
#
_cell.length_a   1.000
_cell.length_b   1.000
_cell.length_c   1.000
_cell.angle_alpha   90.00
_cell.angle_beta   90.00
_cell.angle_gamma   90.00
#
_symmetry.space_group_name_H-M   'P 1'
#
loop_
_entity.id
_entity.type
_entity.pdbx_description
1 polymer ?
#
loop_
_entity_poly.entity_id
_entity_poly.type
_entity_poly.pdbx_seq_one_letter_code
_entity_poly.pdbx_strand_id
1 'polypeptide(L)'
;MTTHKVILFLLALLVWQFETVTAYSSNHGEFLPRAPVGADDEYTCSKTKRCKIGCCGPLDKTTDTGNCGYGLDFCGKACSADCNRKSECDPGWGREWSVASHCPLNVCCSKFGFCGTTSSFCGDVKVLSPECNGKSAQGRTIGYYEGWNLGHACGKMTPEQIPLGYYTHLNFAFAYIDPHTFHIAPMDNNTASLYRAVTRLKRKQPNLQVWIAIGGWAMNDPGPTQFTFSDLAASQAAQDAFFESLLSFMKTNDFDGVDLDWEYPVSEDHGGRPADFANFVTLLKRLREHLSQSGRRYGISMTLPASYWYLRGFDIINLEAHVDFFNMMTYDIHGTWDRTNHDDPYKAYAHTNLTEINRALELLWRNNINPARVNLGLGFYGRSFTMKDPQCMAPGCQFTTGGRPGECTTTTGVLSNTEIQKVLNANATGTHVTLYKEDAVKVLTWDKVQWLSYDDTETLKLKLELANRRCLGGTMVWAVDLDADGMLIEALGSAMGKRKAQVWDIGEIYSLLIPEWGTEDVDDVLGWKKKHHDQQQALMG
;
A
#
# COMPACT_ATOMS: atom_id res chain seq x y z
N MET A 1 11.83 -72.09 5.12
CA MET A 1 12.55 -72.22 6.40
C MET A 1 12.48 -70.90 7.13
N THR A 2 11.86 -70.99 8.30
CA THR A 2 11.64 -70.05 9.39
C THR A 2 12.79 -69.09 9.75
N THR A 3 12.43 -67.81 9.89
CA THR A 3 12.47 -67.02 11.13
C THR A 3 13.29 -67.55 12.33
N HIS A 4 14.23 -66.73 12.83
CA HIS A 4 14.40 -66.27 14.23
C HIS A 4 15.86 -66.13 14.71
N LYS A 5 16.11 -64.96 15.35
CA LYS A 5 17.18 -64.63 16.32
C LYS A 5 18.58 -64.48 15.70
N VAL A 6 19.27 -63.36 15.87
CA VAL A 6 19.65 -62.76 17.15
C VAL A 6 19.59 -61.23 17.10
N ILE A 7 18.65 -60.70 17.88
CA ILE A 7 18.71 -59.40 18.54
C ILE A 7 19.66 -59.59 19.72
N LEU A 8 20.78 -58.86 19.75
CA LEU A 8 21.42 -58.29 20.96
C LEU A 8 22.78 -57.67 20.55
N PHE A 9 23.05 -56.48 21.10
CA PHE A 9 24.29 -55.71 21.04
C PHE A 9 24.60 -54.89 19.78
N LEU A 10 23.98 -53.71 19.72
CA LEU A 10 24.71 -52.42 19.72
C LEU A 10 23.72 -51.31 20.12
N LEU A 11 23.38 -51.33 21.41
CA LEU A 11 22.60 -50.32 22.14
C LEU A 11 23.60 -49.60 23.06
N ALA A 12 24.16 -48.48 22.61
CA ALA A 12 24.73 -47.40 23.43
C ALA A 12 25.44 -46.39 22.51
N LEU A 13 24.68 -45.46 21.94
CA LEU A 13 25.07 -44.09 21.52
C LEU A 13 23.97 -43.53 20.60
N LEU A 14 22.76 -43.41 21.16
CA LEU A 14 21.62 -42.72 20.56
C LEU A 14 20.78 -42.13 21.69
N VAL A 15 21.42 -41.26 22.48
CA VAL A 15 20.75 -40.30 23.36
C VAL A 15 21.61 -39.05 23.29
N TRP A 16 21.22 -38.09 22.46
CA TRP A 16 21.25 -36.64 22.70
C TRP A 16 20.92 -35.92 21.37
N GLN A 17 20.00 -34.96 21.46
CA GLN A 17 19.57 -33.99 20.45
C GLN A 17 18.59 -34.46 19.36
N PHE A 18 17.33 -34.63 19.77
CA PHE A 18 16.18 -34.18 19.00
C PHE A 18 15.30 -33.34 19.93
N GLU A 19 15.42 -32.01 19.86
CA GLU A 19 14.40 -31.09 20.34
C GLU A 19 13.73 -30.44 19.13
N THR A 20 12.54 -30.97 18.84
CA THR A 20 11.31 -30.24 18.50
C THR A 20 11.45 -28.92 17.73
N VAL A 21 11.27 -29.01 16.41
CA VAL A 21 10.67 -27.94 15.60
C VAL A 21 9.19 -27.89 15.97
N THR A 22 8.80 -26.97 16.85
CA THR A 22 7.40 -26.61 17.08
C THR A 22 6.99 -25.59 16.03
N ALA A 23 6.22 -26.05 15.04
CA ALA A 23 5.38 -25.19 14.23
C ALA A 23 4.41 -24.45 15.16
N TYR A 24 4.48 -23.11 15.17
CA TYR A 24 3.63 -22.26 15.97
C TYR A 24 2.24 -22.18 15.32
N SER A 25 1.40 -23.18 15.60
CA SER A 25 -0.02 -23.15 15.33
C SER A 25 -0.69 -22.24 16.36
N SER A 26 -1.20 -21.09 15.91
CA SER A 26 -2.00 -20.17 16.70
C SER A 26 -3.40 -20.74 16.96
N ASN A 27 -3.49 -21.69 17.88
CA ASN A 27 -4.75 -22.09 18.50
C ASN A 27 -5.04 -21.14 19.67
N HIS A 28 -5.82 -20.08 19.43
CA HIS A 28 -6.45 -19.30 20.49
C HIS A 28 -7.95 -19.63 20.55
N GLY A 29 -8.27 -20.64 21.37
CA GLY A 29 -9.62 -20.99 21.79
C GLY A 29 -9.69 -21.08 23.32
N GLU A 30 -10.58 -20.26 23.89
CA GLU A 30 -11.20 -20.34 25.23
C GLU A 30 -10.32 -20.53 26.47
N PHE A 31 -10.16 -19.46 27.26
CA PHE A 31 -10.41 -19.49 28.71
C PHE A 31 -10.74 -18.05 29.16
N LEU A 32 -11.97 -17.82 29.60
CA LEU A 32 -12.35 -16.62 30.35
C LEU A 32 -11.56 -16.63 31.67
N PRO A 33 -10.65 -15.67 31.95
CA PRO A 33 -10.03 -15.58 33.26
C PRO A 33 -10.98 -14.83 34.20
N ARG A 34 -11.31 -15.48 35.32
CA ARG A 34 -11.84 -14.80 36.50
C ARG A 34 -10.75 -13.82 36.98
N ALA A 35 -10.95 -12.52 36.75
CA ALA A 35 -9.96 -11.49 37.04
C ALA A 35 -9.75 -11.30 38.56
N PRO A 36 -8.50 -11.11 39.03
CA PRO A 36 -8.24 -10.46 40.31
C PRO A 36 -8.45 -8.94 40.19
N VAL A 37 -9.03 -8.37 41.24
CA VAL A 37 -9.38 -6.95 41.41
C VAL A 37 -8.18 -6.03 41.19
N GLY A 38 -8.26 -5.08 40.25
CA GLY A 38 -7.29 -3.98 40.16
C GLY A 38 -6.93 -3.39 38.79
N ALA A 39 -7.64 -3.72 37.71
CA ALA A 39 -7.55 -2.99 36.44
C ALA A 39 -8.92 -2.38 36.13
N ASP A 40 -8.96 -1.15 35.64
CA ASP A 40 -10.20 -0.48 35.24
C ASP A 40 -10.81 -1.25 34.06
N ASP A 41 -11.74 -2.18 34.36
CA ASP A 41 -12.28 -3.11 33.37
C ASP A 41 -13.13 -2.34 32.36
N GLU A 42 -12.60 -2.12 31.15
CA GLU A 42 -13.24 -1.36 30.06
C GLU A 42 -14.58 -1.96 29.62
N TYR A 43 -14.89 -3.19 30.02
CA TYR A 43 -16.10 -3.92 29.65
C TYR A 43 -17.21 -3.84 30.70
N THR A 44 -16.99 -3.13 31.80
CA THR A 44 -17.96 -2.94 32.88
C THR A 44 -18.51 -1.51 32.92
N CYS A 45 -19.73 -1.37 33.41
CA CYS A 45 -20.39 -0.09 33.60
C CYS A 45 -21.07 -0.02 34.96
N SER A 46 -21.47 1.19 35.34
CA SER A 46 -22.27 1.46 36.52
C SER A 46 -23.16 2.68 36.26
N LYS A 47 -23.86 3.18 37.28
CA LYS A 47 -24.61 4.44 37.17
C LYS A 47 -23.73 5.64 36.79
N THR A 48 -22.44 5.60 37.16
CA THR A 48 -21.49 6.71 36.95
C THR A 48 -20.42 6.38 35.90
N LYS A 49 -20.09 5.10 35.69
CA LYS A 49 -19.16 4.65 34.66
C LYS A 49 -19.93 4.22 33.40
N ARG A 50 -19.79 4.98 32.33
CA ARG A 50 -20.42 4.72 31.03
C ARG A 50 -19.60 3.71 30.22
N CYS A 51 -20.28 3.00 29.33
CA CYS A 51 -19.63 2.11 28.38
C CYS A 51 -18.87 2.91 27.31
N LYS A 52 -17.62 2.52 27.05
CA LYS A 52 -16.84 3.04 25.92
C LYS A 52 -17.48 2.63 24.60
N ILE A 53 -17.84 1.36 24.47
CA ILE A 53 -18.58 0.76 23.34
C ILE A 53 -19.81 0.01 23.86
N GLY A 54 -20.88 -0.03 23.08
CA GLY A 54 -22.11 -0.71 23.49
C GLY A 54 -22.93 0.02 24.55
N CYS A 55 -24.08 -0.55 24.86
CA CYS A 55 -24.98 -0.13 25.92
C CYS A 55 -24.51 -0.69 27.27
N CYS A 56 -24.83 0.01 28.34
CA CYS A 56 -24.69 -0.53 29.68
C CYS A 56 -25.90 -1.42 29.99
N GLY A 57 -25.66 -2.71 30.11
CA GLY A 57 -26.68 -3.70 30.42
C GLY A 57 -27.27 -3.54 31.83
N PRO A 58 -28.07 -4.52 32.27
CA PRO A 58 -28.65 -4.52 33.60
C PRO A 58 -27.57 -4.49 34.69
N LEU A 59 -27.76 -3.66 35.72
CA LEU A 59 -26.85 -3.62 36.88
C LEU A 59 -27.17 -4.73 37.88
N ASP A 60 -26.14 -5.35 38.43
CA ASP A 60 -26.26 -6.25 39.58
C ASP A 60 -26.74 -5.46 40.81
N LYS A 61 -27.73 -5.99 41.52
CA LYS A 61 -28.39 -5.30 42.64
C LYS A 61 -27.51 -5.16 43.88
N THR A 62 -26.46 -5.97 43.99
CA THR A 62 -25.55 -6.01 45.15
C THR A 62 -24.30 -5.19 44.91
N THR A 63 -23.77 -5.19 43.68
CA THR A 63 -22.52 -4.49 43.35
C THR A 63 -22.75 -3.17 42.59
N ASP A 64 -23.96 -2.92 42.08
CA ASP A 64 -24.31 -1.78 41.21
C ASP A 64 -23.45 -1.70 39.94
N THR A 65 -22.93 -2.85 39.49
CA THR A 65 -22.11 -3.00 38.28
C THR A 65 -22.86 -3.78 37.21
N GLY A 66 -22.74 -3.36 35.96
CA GLY A 66 -23.23 -4.07 34.77
C GLY A 66 -22.11 -4.30 33.77
N ASN A 67 -22.44 -4.96 32.66
CA ASN A 67 -21.53 -5.21 31.55
C ASN A 67 -21.91 -4.38 30.33
N CYS A 68 -20.91 -4.04 29.52
CA CYS A 68 -21.06 -3.34 28.26
C CYS A 68 -21.25 -4.33 27.10
N GLY A 69 -22.20 -4.04 26.22
CA GLY A 69 -22.47 -4.89 25.05
C GLY A 69 -23.54 -4.35 24.13
N TYR A 70 -23.85 -5.09 23.07
CA TYR A 70 -24.88 -4.74 22.09
C TYR A 70 -26.00 -5.77 22.09
N GLY A 71 -27.07 -5.47 21.36
CA GLY A 71 -28.20 -6.38 21.20
C GLY A 71 -29.20 -6.30 22.36
N LEU A 72 -30.21 -7.17 22.30
CA LEU A 72 -31.36 -7.14 23.20
C LEU A 72 -30.97 -7.25 24.68
N ASP A 73 -29.97 -8.06 25.00
CA ASP A 73 -29.57 -8.33 26.39
C ASP A 73 -28.94 -7.11 27.09
N PHE A 74 -28.35 -6.20 26.31
CA PHE A 74 -27.63 -5.03 26.83
C PHE A 74 -28.37 -3.71 26.57
N CYS A 75 -28.99 -3.58 25.40
CA CYS A 75 -29.65 -2.36 24.94
C CYS A 75 -31.18 -2.43 25.11
N GLY A 76 -31.72 -3.57 25.54
CA GLY A 76 -33.15 -3.80 25.72
C GLY A 76 -33.76 -3.03 26.90
N LYS A 77 -34.94 -3.47 27.34
CA LYS A 77 -35.73 -2.76 28.38
C LYS A 77 -35.02 -2.61 29.72
N ALA A 78 -34.10 -3.51 30.04
CA ALA A 78 -33.35 -3.51 31.29
C ALA A 78 -31.99 -2.80 31.17
N CYS A 79 -31.75 -2.11 30.05
CA CYS A 79 -30.57 -1.28 29.86
C CYS A 79 -30.55 -0.10 30.85
N SER A 80 -29.35 0.18 31.36
CA SER A 80 -29.13 1.18 32.42
C SER A 80 -28.61 2.51 31.87
N ALA A 81 -27.90 2.49 30.73
CA ALA A 81 -27.31 3.66 30.10
C ALA A 81 -26.96 3.39 28.63
N ASP A 82 -27.02 4.44 27.79
CA ASP A 82 -26.61 4.41 26.38
C ASP A 82 -27.39 3.41 25.50
N CYS A 83 -28.66 3.19 25.85
CA CYS A 83 -29.51 2.11 25.33
C CYS A 83 -29.89 2.21 23.84
N ASN A 84 -29.54 3.31 23.19
CA ASN A 84 -29.77 3.53 21.76
C ASN A 84 -28.57 3.15 20.88
N ARG A 85 -27.47 2.68 21.47
CA ARG A 85 -26.29 2.23 20.72
C ARG A 85 -26.60 0.94 19.98
N LYS A 86 -26.04 0.83 18.77
CA LYS A 86 -26.25 -0.31 17.88
C LYS A 86 -24.91 -0.94 17.52
N SER A 87 -24.92 -2.26 17.32
CA SER A 87 -23.75 -2.99 16.82
C SER A 87 -23.43 -2.62 15.38
N GLU A 88 -22.22 -2.92 14.92
CA GLU A 88 -21.82 -2.63 13.53
C GLU A 88 -22.65 -3.45 12.53
N CYS A 89 -22.79 -4.74 12.82
CA CYS A 89 -23.49 -5.71 12.00
C CYS A 89 -24.53 -6.48 12.82
N ASP A 90 -25.41 -7.18 12.11
CA ASP A 90 -26.50 -7.94 12.68
C ASP A 90 -26.12 -9.44 12.79
N PRO A 91 -25.87 -9.97 14.01
CA PRO A 91 -25.64 -11.40 14.21
C PRO A 91 -26.94 -12.22 14.31
N GLY A 92 -28.10 -11.63 14.00
CA GLY A 92 -29.43 -12.23 14.15
C GLY A 92 -30.31 -11.52 15.19
N TRP A 93 -29.94 -10.31 15.61
CA TRP A 93 -30.71 -9.48 16.55
C TRP A 93 -31.75 -8.61 15.85
N GLY A 94 -31.53 -8.24 14.59
CA GLY A 94 -32.39 -7.34 13.82
C GLY A 94 -31.85 -5.91 13.71
N ARG A 95 -32.37 -5.16 12.72
CA ARG A 95 -31.99 -3.78 12.37
C ARG A 95 -32.27 -2.78 13.49
N GLU A 96 -33.17 -3.10 14.41
CA GLU A 96 -33.39 -2.30 15.61
C GLU A 96 -32.14 -2.23 16.51
N TRP A 97 -31.28 -3.25 16.50
CA TRP A 97 -30.09 -3.34 17.36
C TRP A 97 -28.77 -3.19 16.60
N SER A 98 -28.79 -3.11 15.26
CA SER A 98 -27.59 -3.12 14.43
C SER A 98 -27.60 -2.03 13.36
N VAL A 99 -26.44 -1.43 13.09
CA VAL A 99 -26.21 -0.33 12.13
C VAL A 99 -26.27 -0.83 10.70
N ALA A 100 -25.76 -2.03 10.41
CA ALA A 100 -25.87 -2.73 9.12
C ALA A 100 -26.42 -4.16 9.31
N SER A 101 -27.05 -4.73 8.28
CA SER A 101 -27.41 -6.16 8.29
C SER A 101 -26.19 -7.05 8.03
N HIS A 102 -25.23 -6.55 7.25
CA HIS A 102 -23.99 -7.24 6.92
C HIS A 102 -22.82 -6.28 7.12
N CYS A 103 -21.63 -6.84 7.33
CA CYS A 103 -20.42 -6.05 7.41
C CYS A 103 -20.01 -5.49 6.04
N PRO A 104 -19.38 -4.30 6.01
CA PRO A 104 -18.70 -3.80 4.83
C PRO A 104 -17.74 -4.83 4.23
N LEU A 105 -17.54 -4.78 2.92
CA LEU A 105 -16.67 -5.69 2.17
C LEU A 105 -17.01 -7.18 2.33
N ASN A 106 -18.23 -7.52 2.75
CA ASN A 106 -18.67 -8.91 2.97
C ASN A 106 -17.73 -9.70 3.91
N VAL A 107 -17.15 -9.01 4.91
CA VAL A 107 -16.48 -9.69 6.02
C VAL A 107 -17.51 -10.26 6.99
N CYS A 108 -17.07 -10.99 8.01
CA CYS A 108 -17.98 -11.74 8.87
C CYS A 108 -18.46 -10.90 10.07
N CYS A 109 -19.71 -11.11 10.47
CA CYS A 109 -20.27 -10.55 11.69
C CYS A 109 -20.04 -11.54 12.84
N SER A 110 -19.32 -11.11 13.88
CA SER A 110 -19.16 -11.91 15.09
C SER A 110 -20.48 -12.02 15.85
N LYS A 111 -20.59 -13.01 16.75
CA LYS A 111 -21.74 -13.17 17.66
C LYS A 111 -22.00 -11.97 18.57
N PHE A 112 -21.05 -11.03 18.65
CA PHE A 112 -21.12 -9.81 19.45
C PHE A 112 -21.44 -8.57 18.60
N GLY A 113 -21.68 -8.73 17.30
CA GLY A 113 -22.09 -7.64 16.41
C GLY A 113 -20.94 -6.76 15.89
N PHE A 114 -19.71 -7.27 15.91
CA PHE A 114 -18.52 -6.61 15.33
C PHE A 114 -18.13 -7.25 14.00
N CYS A 115 -17.57 -6.45 13.10
CA CYS A 115 -17.08 -6.90 11.81
C CYS A 115 -15.60 -7.29 11.83
N GLY A 116 -15.26 -8.39 11.15
CA GLY A 116 -13.87 -8.84 11.07
C GLY A 116 -13.64 -10.00 10.11
N THR A 117 -12.36 -10.33 9.90
CA THR A 117 -11.89 -11.30 8.90
C THR A 117 -11.26 -12.56 9.51
N THR A 118 -10.94 -12.55 10.80
CA THR A 118 -10.26 -13.67 11.46
C THR A 118 -11.25 -14.79 11.79
N SER A 119 -10.74 -15.95 12.20
CA SER A 119 -11.56 -17.11 12.59
C SER A 119 -12.52 -16.82 13.76
N SER A 120 -12.21 -15.87 14.64
CA SER A 120 -13.13 -15.47 15.72
C SER A 120 -14.39 -14.75 15.21
N PHE A 121 -14.35 -14.23 13.98
CA PHE A 121 -15.49 -13.62 13.29
C PHE A 121 -16.10 -14.57 12.26
N CYS A 122 -15.26 -15.27 11.50
CA CYS A 122 -15.66 -16.07 10.34
C CYS A 122 -15.80 -17.57 10.60
N GLY A 123 -15.39 -18.08 11.76
CA GLY A 123 -15.28 -19.53 12.01
C GLY A 123 -14.42 -20.20 10.93
N ASP A 124 -14.96 -21.28 10.34
CA ASP A 124 -14.30 -22.07 9.30
C ASP A 124 -14.60 -21.58 7.87
N VAL A 125 -15.25 -20.42 7.70
CA VAL A 125 -15.60 -19.88 6.38
C VAL A 125 -14.32 -19.53 5.61
N LYS A 126 -14.12 -20.21 4.47
CA LYS A 126 -13.01 -19.94 3.55
C LYS A 126 -13.43 -18.95 2.48
N VAL A 127 -12.57 -17.98 2.19
CA VAL A 127 -12.74 -17.09 1.04
C VAL A 127 -12.37 -17.84 -0.23
N LEU A 128 -13.23 -17.77 -1.24
CA LEU A 128 -12.91 -18.29 -2.56
C LEU A 128 -11.94 -17.33 -3.26
N SER A 129 -10.65 -17.55 -3.04
CA SER A 129 -9.59 -16.79 -3.69
C SER A 129 -9.35 -17.29 -5.12
N PRO A 130 -9.03 -16.40 -6.07
CA PRO A 130 -8.63 -16.79 -7.41
C PRO A 130 -7.35 -17.65 -7.37
N GLU A 131 -7.30 -18.63 -8.26
CA GLU A 131 -6.18 -19.57 -8.40
C GLU A 131 -5.80 -19.65 -9.89
N CYS A 132 -4.59 -19.22 -10.23
CA CYS A 132 -4.03 -19.28 -11.57
C CYS A 132 -2.69 -20.00 -11.58
N ASN A 133 -2.50 -20.81 -12.61
CA ASN A 133 -1.19 -21.34 -12.97
C ASN A 133 -0.52 -20.38 -13.96
N GLY A 134 0.70 -19.93 -13.66
CA GLY A 134 1.52 -19.23 -14.65
C GLY A 134 2.06 -17.89 -14.19
N LYS A 135 1.90 -16.89 -15.07
CA LYS A 135 2.69 -15.65 -15.10
C LYS A 135 1.81 -14.39 -15.21
N SER A 136 0.61 -14.42 -14.62
CA SER A 136 -0.39 -13.35 -14.77
C SER A 136 0.12 -11.97 -14.35
N ALA A 137 0.94 -11.91 -13.29
CA ALA A 137 1.46 -10.67 -12.72
C ALA A 137 2.55 -10.00 -13.58
N GLN A 138 2.78 -10.49 -14.80
CA GLN A 138 3.69 -9.87 -15.77
C GLN A 138 3.02 -8.84 -16.65
N GLY A 139 1.68 -8.75 -16.64
CA GLY A 139 0.95 -7.80 -17.49
C GLY A 139 1.36 -6.35 -17.25
N ARG A 140 1.57 -5.97 -15.98
CA ARG A 140 2.00 -4.62 -15.58
C ARG A 140 3.10 -4.69 -14.53
N THR A 141 4.04 -3.76 -14.64
CA THR A 141 5.02 -3.39 -13.62
C THR A 141 5.01 -1.88 -13.56
N ILE A 142 4.52 -1.34 -12.44
CA ILE A 142 4.28 0.09 -12.24
C ILE A 142 5.28 0.59 -11.21
N GLY A 143 5.95 1.71 -11.47
CA GLY A 143 6.84 2.34 -10.50
C GLY A 143 6.35 3.73 -10.13
N TYR A 144 6.23 4.03 -8.84
CA TYR A 144 6.04 5.39 -8.36
C TYR A 144 7.39 6.09 -8.26
N TYR A 145 7.47 7.30 -8.82
CA TYR A 145 8.64 8.17 -8.69
C TYR A 145 8.29 9.34 -7.78
N GLU A 146 8.98 9.46 -6.66
CA GLU A 146 8.80 10.53 -5.70
C GLU A 146 9.40 11.84 -6.24
N GLY A 147 8.54 12.76 -6.67
CA GLY A 147 8.87 14.06 -7.20
C GLY A 147 9.55 15.01 -6.21
N TRP A 148 9.61 14.62 -4.93
CA TRP A 148 10.41 15.29 -3.88
C TRP A 148 11.78 14.65 -3.63
N ASN A 149 12.10 13.52 -4.28
CA ASN A 149 13.32 12.76 -4.02
C ASN A 149 14.61 13.62 -4.12
N LEU A 150 14.65 14.56 -5.06
CA LEU A 150 15.81 15.45 -5.25
C LEU A 150 16.07 16.39 -4.05
N GLY A 151 15.10 16.53 -3.14
CA GLY A 151 15.21 17.27 -1.89
C GLY A 151 16.00 16.55 -0.79
N HIS A 152 16.28 15.25 -0.91
CA HIS A 152 17.06 14.50 0.08
C HIS A 152 18.52 14.98 0.17
N ALA A 153 19.25 14.56 1.20
CA ALA A 153 20.68 14.86 1.33
C ALA A 153 21.54 13.98 0.42
N CYS A 154 21.15 12.72 0.26
CA CYS A 154 21.78 11.71 -0.58
C CYS A 154 20.71 10.77 -1.17
N GLY A 155 21.13 9.71 -1.89
CA GLY A 155 20.17 8.74 -2.45
C GLY A 155 19.24 9.33 -3.52
N LYS A 156 19.71 10.38 -4.21
CA LYS A 156 18.92 11.09 -5.22
C LYS A 156 18.88 10.31 -6.52
N MET A 157 17.74 10.35 -7.19
CA MET A 157 17.52 9.82 -8.53
C MET A 157 16.84 10.89 -9.38
N THR A 158 17.51 11.40 -10.41
CA THR A 158 16.85 12.20 -11.44
C THR A 158 16.01 11.31 -12.36
N PRO A 159 15.00 11.84 -13.05
CA PRO A 159 14.19 11.07 -13.99
C PRO A 159 15.01 10.24 -14.99
N GLU A 160 16.12 10.79 -15.50
CA GLU A 160 16.97 10.13 -16.48
C GLU A 160 17.72 8.91 -15.93
N GLN A 161 17.88 8.81 -14.61
CA GLN A 161 18.54 7.71 -13.91
C GLN A 161 17.59 6.54 -13.61
N ILE A 162 16.28 6.70 -13.84
CA ILE A 162 15.32 5.63 -13.62
C ILE A 162 15.72 4.39 -14.47
N PRO A 163 15.90 3.22 -13.86
CA PRO A 163 16.24 1.98 -14.57
C PRO A 163 15.09 1.50 -15.46
N LEU A 164 15.07 1.97 -16.71
CA LEU A 164 14.08 1.60 -17.72
C LEU A 164 14.25 0.15 -18.21
N GLY A 165 13.24 -0.32 -18.92
CA GLY A 165 13.21 -1.64 -19.56
C GLY A 165 12.32 -2.66 -18.84
N TYR A 166 12.11 -2.51 -17.52
CA TYR A 166 11.21 -3.39 -16.77
C TYR A 166 9.85 -2.75 -16.46
N TYR A 167 9.82 -1.43 -16.28
CA TYR A 167 8.60 -0.69 -16.04
C TYR A 167 7.73 -0.64 -17.29
N THR A 168 6.45 -0.91 -17.12
CA THR A 168 5.40 -0.68 -18.13
C THR A 168 4.73 0.67 -17.95
N HIS A 169 4.64 1.12 -16.70
CA HIS A 169 4.08 2.40 -16.30
C HIS A 169 5.00 3.04 -15.27
N LEU A 170 5.10 4.37 -15.31
CA LEU A 170 5.60 5.17 -14.19
C LEU A 170 4.48 6.10 -13.72
N ASN A 171 4.25 6.15 -12.41
CA ASN A 171 3.38 7.12 -11.78
C ASN A 171 4.26 8.21 -11.17
N PHE A 172 4.12 9.45 -11.62
CA PHE A 172 4.78 10.59 -10.99
C PHE A 172 4.02 10.97 -9.72
N ALA A 173 4.65 10.83 -8.55
CA ALA A 173 4.07 11.17 -7.26
C ALA A 173 4.68 12.46 -6.71
N PHE A 174 3.95 13.54 -6.45
CA PHE A 174 2.53 13.76 -6.69
C PHE A 174 2.31 15.12 -7.37
N ALA A 175 1.12 15.28 -7.93
CA ALA A 175 0.46 16.58 -7.97
C ALA A 175 -0.62 16.63 -6.88
N TYR A 176 -0.97 17.83 -6.46
CA TYR A 176 -2.05 18.11 -5.51
C TYR A 176 -3.25 18.74 -6.22
N ILE A 177 -4.29 19.02 -5.43
CA ILE A 177 -5.47 19.77 -5.84
C ILE A 177 -5.52 21.02 -4.98
N ASP A 178 -5.65 22.18 -5.62
CA ASP A 178 -5.83 23.44 -4.90
C ASP A 178 -7.21 23.43 -4.19
N PRO A 179 -7.28 23.65 -2.86
CA PRO A 179 -8.50 23.46 -2.08
C PRO A 179 -9.59 24.50 -2.34
N HIS A 180 -9.30 25.56 -3.11
CA HIS A 180 -10.24 26.64 -3.38
C HIS A 180 -10.77 26.60 -4.82
N THR A 181 -9.89 26.31 -5.77
CA THR A 181 -10.21 26.28 -7.21
C THR A 181 -10.47 24.87 -7.72
N PHE A 182 -10.06 23.84 -6.99
CA PHE A 182 -10.06 22.44 -7.41
C PHE A 182 -9.22 22.16 -8.66
N HIS A 183 -8.35 23.08 -9.05
CA HIS A 183 -7.40 22.87 -10.13
C HIS A 183 -6.23 21.99 -9.68
N ILE A 184 -5.59 21.30 -10.64
CA ILE A 184 -4.32 20.63 -10.39
C ILE A 184 -3.28 21.66 -9.95
N ALA A 185 -2.61 21.37 -8.86
CA ALA A 185 -1.53 22.18 -8.30
C ALA A 185 -0.27 21.33 -8.12
N PRO A 186 0.94 21.88 -8.33
CA PRO A 186 2.15 21.17 -7.97
C PRO A 186 2.33 21.14 -6.45
N MET A 187 3.07 20.15 -5.94
CA MET A 187 3.54 20.17 -4.54
C MET A 187 4.41 21.40 -4.28
N ASP A 188 5.36 21.64 -5.18
CA ASP A 188 6.20 22.83 -5.24
C ASP A 188 6.80 23.01 -6.65
N ASN A 189 7.51 24.12 -6.86
CA ASN A 189 8.12 24.44 -8.16
C ASN A 189 9.21 23.45 -8.60
N ASN A 190 9.96 22.85 -7.66
CA ASN A 190 11.00 21.88 -7.99
C ASN A 190 10.36 20.59 -8.49
N THR A 191 9.35 20.08 -7.79
CA THR A 191 8.56 18.92 -8.26
C THR A 191 7.93 19.20 -9.62
N ALA A 192 7.36 20.40 -9.82
CA ALA A 192 6.75 20.78 -11.09
C ALA A 192 7.73 20.75 -12.28
N SER A 193 9.01 21.08 -12.02
CA SER A 193 10.04 21.09 -13.07
C SER A 193 10.34 19.71 -13.65
N LEU A 194 10.01 18.64 -12.93
CA LEU A 194 10.32 17.25 -13.29
C LEU A 194 9.26 16.57 -14.15
N TYR A 195 8.04 17.11 -14.25
CA TYR A 195 6.92 16.46 -14.97
C TYR A 195 7.31 16.08 -16.40
N ARG A 196 7.85 17.04 -17.16
CA ARG A 196 8.29 16.83 -18.55
C ARG A 196 9.60 16.07 -18.69
N ALA A 197 10.36 15.88 -17.61
CA ALA A 197 11.56 15.05 -17.63
C ALA A 197 11.15 13.57 -17.56
N VAL A 198 10.23 13.21 -16.65
CA VAL A 198 9.72 11.84 -16.54
C VAL A 198 8.90 11.43 -17.76
N THR A 199 7.99 12.27 -18.27
CA THR A 199 7.20 11.90 -19.48
C THR A 199 8.07 11.75 -20.74
N ARG A 200 9.25 12.38 -20.78
CA ARG A 200 10.20 12.24 -21.89
C ARG A 200 10.90 10.89 -21.93
N LEU A 201 10.88 10.12 -20.83
CA LEU A 201 11.42 8.76 -20.80
C LEU A 201 10.73 7.84 -21.81
N LYS A 202 9.50 8.16 -22.23
CA LYS A 202 8.79 7.47 -23.32
C LYS A 202 9.55 7.51 -24.65
N ARG A 203 10.43 8.51 -24.87
CA ARG A 203 11.31 8.55 -26.05
C ARG A 203 12.40 7.48 -26.00
N LYS A 204 12.87 7.15 -24.79
CA LYS A 204 13.84 6.06 -24.58
C LYS A 204 13.16 4.70 -24.56
N GLN A 205 11.90 4.62 -24.11
CA GLN A 205 11.12 3.37 -24.10
C GLN A 205 9.73 3.61 -24.72
N PRO A 206 9.53 3.35 -26.04
CA PRO A 206 8.32 3.76 -26.77
C PRO A 206 6.97 3.25 -26.23
N ASN A 207 6.96 2.13 -25.51
CA ASN A 207 5.74 1.54 -24.93
C ASN A 207 5.54 1.87 -23.44
N LEU A 208 6.41 2.71 -22.86
CA LEU A 208 6.24 3.18 -21.49
C LEU A 208 5.05 4.12 -21.43
N GLN A 209 4.18 3.93 -20.44
CA GLN A 209 3.20 4.94 -20.06
C GLN A 209 3.67 5.73 -18.85
N VAL A 210 3.42 7.03 -18.83
CA VAL A 210 3.73 7.87 -17.67
C VAL A 210 2.45 8.57 -17.21
N TRP A 211 2.01 8.29 -15.99
CA TRP A 211 0.77 8.79 -15.41
C TRP A 211 1.11 9.76 -14.27
N ILE A 212 0.21 10.71 -14.01
CA ILE A 212 0.33 11.60 -12.84
C ILE A 212 -0.47 11.01 -11.68
N ALA A 213 0.18 10.81 -10.53
CA ALA A 213 -0.53 10.46 -9.29
C ALA A 213 -0.94 11.74 -8.56
N ILE A 214 -2.17 11.77 -8.07
CA ILE A 214 -2.77 12.92 -7.38
C ILE A 214 -3.17 12.51 -5.98
N GLY A 215 -2.67 13.22 -4.97
CA GLY A 215 -2.97 12.93 -3.57
C GLY A 215 -1.74 12.50 -2.78
N GLY A 216 -1.82 11.32 -2.19
CA GLY A 216 -0.84 10.77 -1.26
C GLY A 216 -1.05 11.23 0.17
N TRP A 217 -0.41 10.54 1.12
CA TRP A 217 -0.52 10.76 2.56
C TRP A 217 -0.52 12.25 2.97
N ALA A 218 0.50 13.02 2.57
CA ALA A 218 0.69 14.40 3.01
C ALA A 218 -0.39 15.38 2.53
N MET A 219 -1.09 15.10 1.43
CA MET A 219 -2.23 15.94 1.00
C MET A 219 -3.44 15.77 1.92
N ASN A 220 -3.57 14.59 2.53
CA ASN A 220 -4.68 14.21 3.40
C ASN A 220 -4.35 14.36 4.90
N ASP A 221 -3.12 14.77 5.25
CA ASP A 221 -2.74 15.13 6.62
C ASP A 221 -3.53 16.37 7.09
N PRO A 222 -3.68 16.56 8.43
CA PRO A 222 -4.30 17.76 8.97
C PRO A 222 -3.67 19.05 8.42
N GLY A 223 -4.47 19.85 7.73
CA GLY A 223 -3.98 21.03 7.03
C GLY A 223 -5.00 21.59 6.01
N PRO A 224 -4.59 22.58 5.21
CA PRO A 224 -5.49 23.25 4.25
C PRO A 224 -6.09 22.32 3.21
N THR A 225 -5.40 21.22 2.87
CA THR A 225 -5.79 20.29 1.82
C THR A 225 -6.57 19.08 2.33
N GLN A 226 -6.67 18.86 3.65
CA GLN A 226 -7.21 17.66 4.28
C GLN A 226 -8.60 17.26 3.73
N PHE A 227 -9.49 18.23 3.51
CA PHE A 227 -10.86 17.99 3.06
C PHE A 227 -11.04 18.02 1.53
N THR A 228 -9.98 18.30 0.78
CA THR A 228 -10.08 18.65 -0.65
C THR A 228 -10.70 17.55 -1.48
N PHE A 229 -10.33 16.28 -1.25
CA PHE A 229 -10.94 15.16 -1.97
C PHE A 229 -12.42 14.98 -1.64
N SER A 230 -12.81 15.10 -0.35
CA SER A 230 -14.22 14.99 0.04
C SER A 230 -15.05 16.13 -0.56
N ASP A 231 -14.55 17.37 -0.52
CA ASP A 231 -15.22 18.54 -1.10
C ASP A 231 -15.32 18.45 -2.63
N LEU A 232 -14.26 17.98 -3.29
CA LEU A 232 -14.24 17.69 -4.73
C LEU A 232 -15.30 16.62 -5.08
N ALA A 233 -15.29 15.50 -4.37
CA ALA A 233 -16.20 14.40 -4.64
C ALA A 233 -17.67 14.80 -4.40
N ALA A 234 -17.94 15.70 -3.46
CA ALA A 234 -19.30 16.15 -3.11
C ALA A 234 -19.88 17.23 -4.05
N SER A 235 -19.07 17.90 -4.87
CA SER A 235 -19.51 19.08 -5.63
C SER A 235 -19.35 18.91 -7.14
N GLN A 236 -20.46 18.97 -7.88
CA GLN A 236 -20.41 18.86 -9.33
C GLN A 236 -19.58 19.96 -10.00
N ALA A 237 -19.65 21.19 -9.52
CA ALA A 237 -18.87 22.30 -10.06
C ALA A 237 -17.36 22.14 -9.77
N ALA A 238 -17.00 21.63 -8.59
CA ALA A 238 -15.61 21.30 -8.26
C ALA A 238 -15.06 20.21 -9.18
N GLN A 239 -15.88 19.18 -9.46
CA GLN A 239 -15.52 18.11 -10.39
C GLN A 239 -15.26 18.65 -11.80
N ASP A 240 -16.13 19.53 -12.31
CA ASP A 240 -15.94 20.11 -13.64
C ASP A 240 -14.65 20.94 -13.72
N ALA A 241 -14.38 21.79 -12.72
CA ALA A 241 -13.14 22.56 -12.63
C ALA A 241 -11.88 21.67 -12.57
N PHE A 242 -11.93 20.61 -11.76
CA PHE A 242 -10.86 19.63 -11.66
C PHE A 242 -10.62 18.89 -12.98
N PHE A 243 -11.68 18.42 -13.65
CA PHE A 243 -11.56 17.66 -14.89
C PHE A 243 -10.96 18.49 -16.03
N GLU A 244 -11.42 19.74 -16.18
CA GLU A 244 -10.89 20.67 -17.18
C GLU A 244 -9.41 20.97 -16.92
N SER A 245 -9.07 21.27 -15.68
CA SER A 245 -7.69 21.54 -15.25
C SER A 245 -6.79 20.32 -15.46
N LEU A 246 -7.24 19.12 -15.05
CA LEU A 246 -6.51 17.86 -15.19
C LEU A 246 -6.25 17.51 -16.65
N LEU A 247 -7.26 17.61 -17.51
CA LEU A 247 -7.09 17.31 -18.93
C LEU A 247 -6.08 18.26 -19.58
N SER A 248 -6.15 19.55 -19.27
CA SER A 248 -5.19 20.56 -19.73
C SER A 248 -3.78 20.26 -19.24
N PHE A 249 -3.63 19.92 -17.95
CA PHE A 249 -2.36 19.58 -17.33
C PHE A 249 -1.72 18.33 -17.97
N MET A 250 -2.49 17.25 -18.15
CA MET A 250 -2.00 16.02 -18.77
C MET A 250 -1.57 16.25 -20.21
N LYS A 251 -2.34 17.01 -21.00
CA LYS A 251 -1.96 17.39 -22.38
C LYS A 251 -0.67 18.21 -22.41
N THR A 252 -0.53 19.18 -21.51
CA THR A 252 0.61 20.09 -21.47
C THR A 252 1.91 19.40 -21.08
N ASN A 253 1.83 18.39 -20.22
CA ASN A 253 2.99 17.67 -19.70
C ASN A 253 3.22 16.29 -20.37
N ASP A 254 2.37 15.89 -21.31
CA ASP A 254 2.42 14.60 -22.03
C ASP A 254 2.26 13.37 -21.11
N PHE A 255 1.34 13.45 -20.14
CA PHE A 255 0.93 12.29 -19.36
C PHE A 255 -0.06 11.41 -20.15
N ASP A 256 -0.06 10.11 -19.89
CA ASP A 256 -0.91 9.10 -20.54
C ASP A 256 -2.12 8.69 -19.70
N GLY A 257 -2.16 9.10 -18.44
CA GLY A 257 -3.22 8.77 -17.51
C GLY A 257 -3.05 9.46 -16.17
N VAL A 258 -3.99 9.17 -15.28
CA VAL A 258 -4.05 9.70 -13.91
C VAL A 258 -4.24 8.54 -12.93
N ASP A 259 -3.62 8.65 -11.77
CA ASP A 259 -3.78 7.76 -10.63
C ASP A 259 -4.31 8.59 -9.46
N LEU A 260 -5.41 8.16 -8.84
CA LEU A 260 -6.00 8.86 -7.70
C LEU A 260 -5.62 8.17 -6.39
N ASP A 261 -4.91 8.91 -5.54
CA ASP A 261 -4.35 8.43 -4.28
C ASP A 261 -5.01 9.21 -3.13
N TRP A 262 -6.33 9.01 -2.98
CA TRP A 262 -7.10 9.56 -1.87
C TRP A 262 -6.98 8.66 -0.63
N GLU A 263 -6.30 9.16 0.40
CA GLU A 263 -6.04 8.45 1.65
C GLU A 263 -6.74 9.13 2.82
N TYR A 264 -7.96 8.76 3.24
CA TYR A 264 -8.86 7.77 2.64
C TYR A 264 -10.31 8.29 2.67
N PRO A 265 -11.16 7.96 1.68
CA PRO A 265 -12.58 8.30 1.71
C PRO A 265 -13.24 7.74 2.97
N VAL A 266 -14.21 8.48 3.52
CA VAL A 266 -14.96 8.14 4.75
C VAL A 266 -14.14 8.23 6.05
N SER A 267 -12.80 8.19 5.98
CA SER A 267 -11.95 8.17 7.17
C SER A 267 -11.81 9.55 7.81
N GLU A 268 -12.37 9.73 9.01
CA GLU A 268 -12.41 11.03 9.69
C GLU A 268 -11.02 11.58 10.03
N ASP A 269 -10.06 10.71 10.36
CA ASP A 269 -8.65 11.05 10.62
C ASP A 269 -7.95 11.69 9.41
N HIS A 270 -8.50 11.48 8.21
CA HIS A 270 -8.03 12.02 6.94
C HIS A 270 -9.04 12.94 6.25
N GLY A 271 -9.96 13.54 7.01
CA GLY A 271 -10.93 14.52 6.48
C GLY A 271 -12.07 13.91 5.64
N GLY A 272 -12.21 12.58 5.64
CA GLY A 272 -13.28 11.87 4.98
C GLY A 272 -14.64 12.03 5.68
N ARG A 273 -15.71 11.80 4.91
CA ARG A 273 -17.11 11.87 5.34
C ARG A 273 -17.87 10.63 4.86
N PRO A 274 -18.93 10.19 5.55
CA PRO A 274 -19.71 9.01 5.13
C PRO A 274 -20.23 9.07 3.68
N ALA A 275 -20.53 10.27 3.17
CA ALA A 275 -21.00 10.48 1.79
C ALA A 275 -19.93 10.14 0.72
N ASP A 276 -18.64 10.14 1.09
CA ASP A 276 -17.53 9.85 0.18
C ASP A 276 -17.66 8.49 -0.49
N PHE A 277 -18.24 7.49 0.21
CA PHE A 277 -18.46 6.14 -0.31
C PHE A 277 -19.19 6.17 -1.67
N ALA A 278 -20.26 6.96 -1.78
CA ALA A 278 -21.03 7.10 -3.02
C ALA A 278 -20.48 8.22 -3.93
N ASN A 279 -19.95 9.30 -3.33
CA ASN A 279 -19.44 10.44 -4.08
C ASN A 279 -18.19 10.08 -4.88
N PHE A 280 -17.32 9.20 -4.36
CA PHE A 280 -16.11 8.81 -5.08
C PHE A 280 -16.43 8.00 -6.36
N VAL A 281 -17.46 7.14 -6.30
CA VAL A 281 -18.00 6.45 -7.49
C VAL A 281 -18.48 7.47 -8.53
N THR A 282 -19.22 8.47 -8.08
CA THR A 282 -19.75 9.53 -8.95
C THR A 282 -18.62 10.34 -9.59
N LEU A 283 -17.61 10.72 -8.80
CA LEU A 283 -16.41 11.41 -9.27
C LEU A 283 -15.71 10.61 -10.38
N LEU A 284 -15.45 9.32 -10.18
CA LEU A 284 -14.74 8.50 -11.16
C LEU A 284 -15.55 8.19 -12.40
N LYS A 285 -16.85 7.96 -12.26
CA LYS A 285 -17.75 7.80 -13.40
C LYS A 285 -17.65 9.03 -14.31
N ARG A 286 -17.79 10.22 -13.74
CA ARG A 286 -17.74 11.48 -14.50
C ARG A 286 -16.34 11.77 -15.05
N LEU A 287 -15.29 11.48 -14.30
CA LEU A 287 -13.91 11.59 -14.79
C LEU A 287 -13.69 10.70 -16.02
N ARG A 288 -14.13 9.44 -15.96
CA ARG A 288 -14.06 8.51 -17.10
C ARG A 288 -14.81 9.04 -18.31
N GLU A 289 -16.03 9.54 -18.12
CA GLU A 289 -16.85 10.12 -19.19
C GLU A 289 -16.15 11.34 -19.81
N HIS A 290 -15.63 12.26 -18.98
CA HIS A 290 -14.94 13.46 -19.42
C HIS A 290 -13.66 13.15 -20.22
N LEU A 291 -12.80 12.27 -19.71
CA LEU A 291 -11.56 11.89 -20.40
C LEU A 291 -11.84 11.14 -21.71
N SER A 292 -12.92 10.34 -21.78
CA SER A 292 -13.29 9.60 -23.00
C SER A 292 -13.71 10.53 -24.14
N GLN A 293 -14.20 11.73 -23.83
CA GLN A 293 -14.60 12.74 -24.83
C GLN A 293 -13.41 13.53 -25.40
N SER A 294 -12.21 13.39 -24.83
CA SER A 294 -11.04 14.20 -25.21
C SER A 294 -10.42 13.84 -26.57
N GLY A 295 -10.85 12.75 -27.20
CA GLY A 295 -10.28 12.21 -28.45
C GLY A 295 -9.00 11.39 -28.26
N ARG A 296 -8.45 11.32 -27.03
CA ARG A 296 -7.34 10.45 -26.64
C ARG A 296 -7.79 9.56 -25.49
N ARG A 297 -7.41 8.28 -25.51
CA ARG A 297 -7.65 7.39 -24.37
C ARG A 297 -6.62 7.69 -23.28
N TYR A 298 -7.06 8.29 -22.19
CA TYR A 298 -6.29 8.41 -20.95
C TYR A 298 -6.62 7.24 -20.02
N GLY A 299 -5.58 6.72 -19.34
CA GLY A 299 -5.73 5.74 -18.28
C GLY A 299 -6.24 6.37 -16.97
N ILE A 300 -6.98 5.60 -16.18
CA ILE A 300 -7.35 5.95 -14.80
C ILE A 300 -7.03 4.77 -13.90
N SER A 301 -6.23 4.98 -12.87
CA SER A 301 -6.08 4.04 -11.76
C SER A 301 -6.37 4.72 -10.44
N MET A 302 -6.37 3.92 -9.38
CA MET A 302 -6.38 4.43 -8.01
C MET A 302 -5.56 3.52 -7.12
N THR A 303 -5.11 4.05 -5.99
CA THR A 303 -4.59 3.23 -4.91
C THR A 303 -5.69 2.69 -4.01
N LEU A 304 -5.47 1.48 -3.49
CA LEU A 304 -6.31 0.86 -2.47
C LEU A 304 -5.47 0.52 -1.24
N PRO A 305 -5.94 0.77 -0.01
CA PRO A 305 -5.24 0.35 1.20
C PRO A 305 -5.34 -1.17 1.40
N ALA A 306 -4.34 -1.77 2.05
CA ALA A 306 -4.42 -3.16 2.52
C ALA A 306 -5.28 -3.32 3.80
N SER A 307 -5.42 -2.25 4.58
CA SER A 307 -6.21 -2.25 5.81
C SER A 307 -7.71 -2.36 5.53
N TYR A 308 -8.39 -3.30 6.20
CA TYR A 308 -9.85 -3.38 6.21
C TYR A 308 -10.51 -2.08 6.67
N TRP A 309 -9.92 -1.41 7.67
CA TRP A 309 -10.50 -0.21 8.28
C TRP A 309 -10.54 0.99 7.34
N TYR A 310 -9.58 1.09 6.43
CA TYR A 310 -9.60 2.11 5.38
C TYR A 310 -10.35 1.61 4.13
N LEU A 311 -10.16 0.36 3.71
CA LEU A 311 -10.78 -0.17 2.49
C LEU A 311 -12.31 -0.20 2.56
N ARG A 312 -12.89 -0.34 3.76
CA ARG A 312 -14.36 -0.27 3.95
C ARG A 312 -14.99 1.06 3.54
N GLY A 313 -14.19 2.12 3.38
CA GLY A 313 -14.62 3.43 2.87
C GLY A 313 -14.77 3.48 1.34
N PHE A 314 -14.35 2.43 0.62
CA PHE A 314 -14.38 2.36 -0.84
C PHE A 314 -15.50 1.45 -1.33
N ASP A 315 -16.37 1.97 -2.21
CA ASP A 315 -17.32 1.15 -2.95
C ASP A 315 -16.63 0.42 -4.13
N ILE A 316 -15.72 -0.49 -3.81
CA ILE A 316 -14.83 -1.13 -4.79
C ILE A 316 -15.58 -1.83 -5.94
N ILE A 317 -16.81 -2.30 -5.70
CA ILE A 317 -17.65 -2.94 -6.71
C ILE A 317 -18.04 -1.92 -7.78
N ASN A 318 -18.52 -0.75 -7.37
CA ASN A 318 -18.95 0.28 -8.31
C ASN A 318 -17.78 1.12 -8.85
N LEU A 319 -16.67 1.22 -8.11
CA LEU A 319 -15.44 1.88 -8.59
C LEU A 319 -14.75 1.10 -9.72
N GLU A 320 -14.77 -0.24 -9.66
CA GLU A 320 -14.07 -1.11 -10.61
C GLU A 320 -14.44 -0.81 -12.07
N ALA A 321 -15.69 -0.46 -12.36
CA ALA A 321 -16.15 -0.17 -13.72
C ALA A 321 -15.49 1.07 -14.36
N HIS A 322 -14.90 1.95 -13.54
CA HIS A 322 -14.43 3.27 -13.97
C HIS A 322 -12.90 3.38 -14.04
N VAL A 323 -12.17 2.43 -13.46
CA VAL A 323 -10.70 2.36 -13.51
C VAL A 323 -10.21 1.29 -14.47
N ASP A 324 -9.00 1.48 -15.00
CA ASP A 324 -8.28 0.47 -15.79
C ASP A 324 -7.67 -0.60 -14.86
N PHE A 325 -7.18 -0.20 -13.68
CA PHE A 325 -6.67 -1.09 -12.64
C PHE A 325 -6.57 -0.39 -11.27
N PHE A 326 -6.40 -1.20 -10.22
CA PHE A 326 -6.13 -0.80 -8.85
C PHE A 326 -4.66 -1.07 -8.49
N ASN A 327 -4.03 -0.14 -7.78
CA ASN A 327 -2.71 -0.29 -7.19
C ASN A 327 -2.87 -0.53 -5.68
N MET A 328 -2.80 -1.78 -5.23
CA MET A 328 -3.05 -2.07 -3.82
C MET A 328 -1.77 -1.88 -3.00
N MET A 329 -1.81 -1.00 -2.00
CA MET A 329 -0.70 -0.67 -1.11
C MET A 329 -0.49 -1.77 -0.07
N THR A 330 0.04 -2.91 -0.52
CA THR A 330 0.34 -4.11 0.30
C THR A 330 1.68 -4.01 1.01
N TYR A 331 1.95 -2.83 1.56
CA TYR A 331 3.07 -2.44 2.39
C TYR A 331 2.53 -1.52 3.50
N ASP A 332 3.36 -1.20 4.49
CA ASP A 332 2.93 -0.42 5.67
C ASP A 332 1.75 -1.05 6.42
N ILE A 333 1.72 -2.39 6.44
CA ILE A 333 0.80 -3.14 7.30
C ILE A 333 1.18 -2.92 8.77
N HIS A 334 2.48 -2.81 9.04
CA HIS A 334 3.05 -2.62 10.37
C HIS A 334 4.08 -1.49 10.40
N GLY A 335 4.19 -0.85 11.56
CA GLY A 335 5.05 0.31 11.75
C GLY A 335 5.02 0.85 13.17
N THR A 336 5.59 2.04 13.38
CA THR A 336 5.71 2.63 14.72
C THR A 336 4.37 3.00 15.37
N TRP A 337 3.30 3.09 14.57
CA TRP A 337 1.93 3.26 15.04
C TRP A 337 1.39 2.04 15.82
N ASP A 338 1.99 0.86 15.68
CA ASP A 338 1.60 -0.34 16.45
C ASP A 338 1.84 -0.20 17.96
N ARG A 339 2.50 0.88 18.40
CA ARG A 339 2.57 1.26 19.82
C ARG A 339 1.20 1.48 20.47
N THR A 340 0.19 1.84 19.67
CA THR A 340 -1.19 2.06 20.14
C THR A 340 -2.13 0.92 19.76
N ASN A 341 -1.61 -0.21 19.25
CA ASN A 341 -2.44 -1.38 18.99
C ASN A 341 -3.04 -1.86 20.32
N HIS A 342 -4.37 -1.93 20.38
CA HIS A 342 -5.09 -2.28 21.60
C HIS A 342 -4.80 -3.71 22.07
N ASP A 343 -4.71 -4.65 21.12
CA ASP A 343 -4.62 -6.07 21.43
C ASP A 343 -3.17 -6.52 21.64
N ASP A 344 -2.21 -5.88 20.95
CA ASP A 344 -0.79 -6.19 21.11
C ASP A 344 0.12 -4.95 20.94
N PRO A 345 0.17 -4.06 21.95
CA PRO A 345 0.88 -2.80 21.85
C PRO A 345 2.41 -2.99 21.82
N TYR A 346 3.09 -2.11 21.08
CA TYR A 346 4.55 -2.02 20.98
C TYR A 346 5.24 -3.24 20.35
N LYS A 347 4.53 -4.06 19.57
CA LYS A 347 5.15 -5.18 18.88
C LYS A 347 5.70 -4.79 17.51
N ALA A 348 6.92 -5.22 17.22
CA ALA A 348 7.52 -5.07 15.90
C ALA A 348 7.09 -6.23 15.02
N TYR A 349 6.42 -5.93 13.92
CA TYR A 349 6.04 -6.89 12.88
C TYR A 349 6.51 -6.40 11.52
N ALA A 350 6.53 -7.31 10.55
CA ALA A 350 7.01 -7.01 9.21
C ALA A 350 5.96 -6.26 8.40
N HIS A 351 6.32 -5.10 7.83
CA HIS A 351 5.34 -4.23 7.14
C HIS A 351 4.81 -4.79 5.81
N THR A 352 5.40 -5.87 5.29
CA THR A 352 5.03 -6.52 4.03
C THR A 352 4.81 -8.03 4.22
N ASN A 353 4.23 -8.44 5.35
CA ASN A 353 3.93 -9.84 5.67
C ASN A 353 2.98 -10.47 4.63
N LEU A 354 3.45 -11.50 3.91
CA LEU A 354 2.71 -12.17 2.83
C LEU A 354 1.37 -12.78 3.28
N THR A 355 1.27 -13.26 4.51
CA THR A 355 0.04 -13.85 5.04
C THR A 355 -1.04 -12.77 5.21
N GLU A 356 -0.65 -11.58 5.64
CA GLU A 356 -1.53 -10.42 5.80
C GLU A 356 -1.86 -9.76 4.47
N ILE A 357 -0.88 -9.70 3.56
CA ILE A 357 -1.11 -9.33 2.16
C ILE A 357 -2.19 -10.23 1.53
N ASN A 358 -2.13 -11.56 1.73
CA ASN A 358 -3.15 -12.46 1.22
C ASN A 358 -4.52 -12.21 1.87
N ARG A 359 -4.58 -11.93 3.18
CA ARG A 359 -5.83 -11.54 3.87
C ARG A 359 -6.40 -10.22 3.34
N ALA A 360 -5.55 -9.27 3.00
CA ALA A 360 -5.96 -8.00 2.39
C ALA A 360 -6.55 -8.23 0.99
N LEU A 361 -5.90 -9.05 0.15
CA LEU A 361 -6.44 -9.44 -1.16
C LEU A 361 -7.78 -10.17 -1.05
N GLU A 362 -7.99 -10.97 0.00
CA GLU A 362 -9.27 -11.63 0.26
C GLU A 362 -10.43 -10.64 0.49
N LEU A 363 -10.16 -9.40 0.91
CA LEU A 363 -11.18 -8.34 0.95
C LEU A 363 -11.73 -8.04 -0.44
N LEU A 364 -10.90 -8.10 -1.49
CA LEU A 364 -11.33 -7.91 -2.87
C LEU A 364 -12.14 -9.11 -3.38
N TRP A 365 -11.72 -10.33 -3.06
CA TRP A 365 -12.38 -11.55 -3.54
C TRP A 365 -13.75 -11.78 -2.91
N ARG A 366 -13.93 -11.37 -1.65
CA ARG A 366 -15.24 -11.30 -0.99
C ARG A 366 -16.24 -10.40 -1.73
N ASN A 367 -15.76 -9.51 -2.59
CA ASN A 367 -16.55 -8.58 -3.39
C ASN A 367 -16.47 -8.87 -4.90
N ASN A 368 -15.95 -10.04 -5.29
CA ASN A 368 -15.84 -10.48 -6.68
C ASN A 368 -15.10 -9.52 -7.62
N ILE A 369 -14.14 -8.74 -7.09
CA ILE A 369 -13.29 -7.88 -7.91
C ILE A 369 -12.47 -8.73 -8.89
N ASN A 370 -12.28 -8.25 -10.11
CA ASN A 370 -11.49 -8.95 -11.11
C ASN A 370 -9.99 -8.92 -10.77
N PRO A 371 -9.35 -10.07 -10.49
CA PRO A 371 -7.93 -10.09 -10.13
C PRO A 371 -7.01 -9.52 -11.20
N ALA A 372 -7.37 -9.65 -12.48
CA ALA A 372 -6.58 -9.11 -13.58
C ALA A 372 -6.50 -7.57 -13.58
N ARG A 373 -7.34 -6.89 -12.79
CA ARG A 373 -7.32 -5.43 -12.58
C ARG A 373 -6.55 -5.00 -11.34
N VAL A 374 -6.01 -5.92 -10.55
CA VAL A 374 -5.30 -5.59 -9.31
C VAL A 374 -3.79 -5.76 -9.53
N ASN A 375 -3.02 -4.78 -9.09
CA ASN A 375 -1.56 -4.85 -9.03
C ASN A 375 -1.10 -4.96 -7.57
N LEU A 376 -0.20 -5.91 -7.30
CA LEU A 376 0.39 -6.09 -5.97
C LEU A 376 1.41 -5.00 -5.68
N GLY A 377 1.23 -4.23 -4.61
CA GLY A 377 2.20 -3.24 -4.14
C GLY A 377 3.38 -3.88 -3.42
N LEU A 378 4.59 -3.38 -3.73
CA LEU A 378 5.86 -3.85 -3.18
C LEU A 378 6.65 -2.65 -2.65
N GLY A 379 7.08 -2.72 -1.38
CA GLY A 379 7.88 -1.66 -0.76
C GLY A 379 9.37 -1.83 -1.09
N PHE A 380 9.99 -0.86 -1.76
CA PHE A 380 11.43 -0.79 -2.01
C PHE A 380 12.17 -0.06 -0.85
N TYR A 381 11.64 -0.24 0.35
CA TYR A 381 12.12 0.30 1.62
C TYR A 381 11.77 -0.67 2.74
N GLY A 382 12.31 -0.44 3.92
CA GLY A 382 11.98 -1.19 5.12
C GLY A 382 11.41 -0.31 6.22
N ARG A 383 10.57 -0.91 7.08
CA ARG A 383 10.15 -0.33 8.36
C ARG A 383 11.06 -0.83 9.48
N SER A 384 11.50 0.08 10.33
CA SER A 384 12.51 -0.19 11.35
C SER A 384 12.08 0.23 12.76
N PHE A 385 12.64 -0.47 13.74
CA PHE A 385 12.35 -0.31 15.15
C PHE A 385 13.62 -0.32 15.99
N THR A 386 13.57 0.38 17.13
CA THR A 386 14.53 0.18 18.22
C THR A 386 13.92 -0.78 19.22
N MET A 387 14.48 -1.99 19.32
CA MET A 387 13.97 -3.08 20.14
C MET A 387 14.22 -2.81 21.62
N LYS A 388 13.26 -3.22 22.47
CA LYS A 388 13.31 -3.03 23.92
C LYS A 388 14.31 -3.97 24.59
N ASP A 389 14.36 -5.22 24.12
CA ASP A 389 15.24 -6.25 24.65
C ASP A 389 16.20 -6.72 23.54
N PRO A 390 17.53 -6.56 23.70
CA PRO A 390 18.50 -7.03 22.71
C PRO A 390 18.51 -8.56 22.52
N GLN A 391 17.85 -9.33 23.39
CA GLN A 391 17.69 -10.79 23.26
C GLN A 391 16.39 -11.18 22.55
N CYS A 392 15.45 -10.25 22.33
CA CYS A 392 14.21 -10.48 21.61
C CYS A 392 14.20 -9.74 20.27
N MET A 393 14.57 -10.45 19.21
CA MET A 393 14.77 -9.91 17.86
C MET A 393 13.82 -10.50 16.80
N ALA A 394 12.91 -11.38 17.18
CA ALA A 394 11.92 -11.94 16.28
C ALA A 394 10.73 -10.97 16.08
N PRO A 395 9.96 -11.10 14.98
CA PRO A 395 8.64 -10.49 14.88
C PRO A 395 7.79 -10.82 16.13
N GLY A 396 7.02 -9.84 16.61
CA GLY A 396 6.27 -9.92 17.86
C GLY A 396 7.08 -9.58 19.11
N CYS A 397 8.37 -9.23 18.99
CA CYS A 397 9.15 -8.66 20.09
C CYS A 397 8.81 -7.18 20.32
N GLN A 398 9.01 -6.70 21.55
CA GLN A 398 8.67 -5.33 21.91
C GLN A 398 9.69 -4.31 21.39
N PHE A 399 9.22 -3.19 20.86
CA PHE A 399 10.02 -2.01 20.53
C PHE A 399 9.77 -0.85 21.51
N THR A 400 10.68 0.12 21.53
CA THR A 400 10.54 1.37 22.31
C THR A 400 10.23 2.56 21.42
N THR A 401 10.91 2.67 20.29
CA THR A 401 10.74 3.73 19.29
C THR A 401 10.90 3.16 17.88
N GLY A 402 10.72 4.00 16.86
CA GLY A 402 11.21 3.68 15.52
C GLY A 402 12.74 3.48 15.51
N GLY A 403 13.21 2.79 14.48
CA GLY A 403 14.63 2.64 14.21
C GLY A 403 15.27 3.99 13.87
N ARG A 404 16.58 4.07 14.04
CA ARG A 404 17.34 5.30 13.77
C ARG A 404 17.12 5.73 12.31
N PRO A 405 16.93 7.04 12.05
CA PRO A 405 16.74 7.53 10.69
C PRO A 405 18.00 7.28 9.85
N GLY A 406 17.79 6.97 8.57
CA GLY A 406 18.85 6.88 7.59
C GLY A 406 19.40 8.26 7.21
N GLU A 407 20.60 8.29 6.62
CA GLU A 407 21.27 9.53 6.21
C GLU A 407 20.61 10.23 5.00
N CYS A 408 19.89 9.50 4.16
CA CYS A 408 19.24 10.01 2.95
C CYS A 408 17.74 10.26 3.20
N THR A 409 17.03 9.27 3.73
CA THR A 409 15.58 9.36 3.99
C THR A 409 15.23 10.23 5.20
N THR A 410 16.18 10.35 6.15
CA THR A 410 16.09 11.16 7.38
C THR A 410 14.84 10.92 8.23
N THR A 411 14.14 9.82 7.98
CA THR A 411 12.84 9.50 8.59
C THR A 411 13.00 8.39 9.61
N THR A 412 12.61 8.65 10.85
CA THR A 412 12.68 7.64 11.91
C THR A 412 11.77 6.47 11.59
N GLY A 413 12.29 5.25 11.72
CA GLY A 413 11.53 4.02 11.43
C GLY A 413 11.43 3.65 9.95
N VAL A 414 12.17 4.32 9.06
CA VAL A 414 12.20 4.02 7.62
C VAL A 414 13.64 4.00 7.14
N LEU A 415 13.99 3.04 6.28
CA LEU A 415 15.21 3.07 5.47
C LEU A 415 14.89 2.69 4.03
N SER A 416 15.43 3.42 3.06
CA SER A 416 15.36 3.03 1.64
C SER A 416 16.14 1.75 1.38
N ASN A 417 15.89 1.04 0.26
CA ASN A 417 16.74 -0.08 -0.13
C ASN A 417 18.22 0.32 -0.21
N THR A 418 18.50 1.52 -0.75
CA THR A 418 19.86 2.07 -0.81
C THR A 418 20.53 2.15 0.57
N GLU A 419 19.79 2.56 1.60
CA GLU A 419 20.30 2.63 2.97
C GLU A 419 20.43 1.23 3.62
N ILE A 420 19.49 0.32 3.32
CA ILE A 420 19.55 -1.07 3.78
C ILE A 420 20.81 -1.75 3.24
N GLN A 421 21.13 -1.59 1.95
CA GLN A 421 22.35 -2.13 1.36
C GLN A 421 23.61 -1.56 2.04
N LYS A 422 23.61 -0.28 2.43
CA LYS A 422 24.73 0.30 3.20
C LYS A 422 24.90 -0.36 4.56
N VAL A 423 23.81 -0.63 5.29
CA VAL A 423 23.88 -1.34 6.57
C VAL A 423 24.43 -2.76 6.39
N LEU A 424 23.93 -3.48 5.38
CA LEU A 424 24.40 -4.83 5.05
C LEU A 424 25.90 -4.85 4.70
N ASN A 425 26.35 -3.90 3.87
CA ASN A 425 27.74 -3.81 3.42
C ASN A 425 28.71 -3.33 4.50
N ALA A 426 28.24 -2.47 5.44
CA ALA A 426 29.05 -2.04 6.57
C ALA A 426 29.38 -3.20 7.53
N ASN A 427 28.52 -4.24 7.56
CA ASN A 427 28.67 -5.43 8.39
C ASN A 427 28.99 -5.09 9.86
N ALA A 428 28.23 -4.16 10.43
CA ALA A 428 28.39 -3.69 11.80
C ALA A 428 28.23 -4.84 12.82
N THR A 429 28.70 -4.64 14.05
CA THR A 429 28.59 -5.66 15.10
C THR A 429 27.12 -6.01 15.36
N GLY A 430 26.81 -7.31 15.38
CA GLY A 430 25.45 -7.82 15.58
C GLY A 430 24.57 -7.77 14.33
N THR A 431 25.15 -7.56 13.15
CA THR A 431 24.44 -7.66 11.87
C THR A 431 24.00 -9.10 11.62
N HIS A 432 22.69 -9.33 11.58
CA HIS A 432 22.10 -10.63 11.26
C HIS A 432 20.91 -10.44 10.33
N VAL A 433 20.81 -11.32 9.32
CA VAL A 433 19.68 -11.37 8.39
C VAL A 433 18.98 -12.71 8.57
N THR A 434 17.69 -12.67 8.86
CA THR A 434 16.84 -13.86 9.00
C THR A 434 15.71 -13.83 7.97
N LEU A 435 15.52 -14.93 7.25
CA LEU A 435 14.35 -15.12 6.40
C LEU A 435 13.18 -15.68 7.20
N TYR A 436 12.09 -14.94 7.23
CA TYR A 436 10.79 -15.46 7.68
C TYR A 436 10.02 -15.91 6.45
N LYS A 437 10.17 -17.19 6.10
CA LYS A 437 9.75 -17.73 4.81
C LYS A 437 8.24 -17.68 4.60
N GLU A 438 7.45 -17.94 5.65
CA GLU A 438 5.98 -17.89 5.59
C GLU A 438 5.48 -16.46 5.37
N ASP A 439 6.12 -15.49 6.03
CA ASP A 439 5.83 -14.06 5.89
C ASP A 439 6.43 -13.47 4.60
N ALA A 440 7.31 -14.20 3.92
CA ALA A 440 8.13 -13.75 2.79
C ALA A 440 8.77 -12.38 3.02
N VAL A 441 9.49 -12.24 4.14
CA VAL A 441 10.23 -11.02 4.51
C VAL A 441 11.61 -11.37 5.07
N LYS A 442 12.56 -10.46 4.90
CA LYS A 442 13.84 -10.48 5.58
C LYS A 442 13.78 -9.56 6.78
N VAL A 443 14.29 -10.03 7.92
CA VAL A 443 14.54 -9.21 9.09
C VAL A 443 16.04 -9.00 9.20
N LEU A 444 16.47 -7.74 9.15
CA LEU A 444 17.82 -7.28 9.40
C LEU A 444 17.88 -6.71 10.82
N THR A 445 18.80 -7.21 11.64
CA THR A 445 19.12 -6.64 12.95
C THR A 445 20.57 -6.20 13.00
N TRP A 446 20.87 -5.10 13.70
CA TRP A 446 22.23 -4.60 13.90
C TRP A 446 22.34 -3.77 15.19
N ASP A 447 23.56 -3.38 15.58
CA ASP A 447 23.82 -2.53 16.74
C ASP A 447 23.16 -3.02 18.04
N LYS A 448 22.95 -4.34 18.16
CA LYS A 448 22.28 -5.06 19.26
C LYS A 448 20.80 -4.72 19.50
N VAL A 449 20.25 -3.63 18.95
CA VAL A 449 18.86 -3.20 19.23
C VAL A 449 18.13 -2.65 18.01
N GLN A 450 18.78 -2.52 16.85
CA GLN A 450 18.08 -2.11 15.64
C GLN A 450 17.51 -3.33 14.94
N TRP A 451 16.29 -3.16 14.43
CA TRP A 451 15.53 -4.19 13.74
C TRP A 451 14.84 -3.54 12.54
N LEU A 452 14.82 -4.21 11.40
CA LEU A 452 14.18 -3.75 10.18
C LEU A 452 13.63 -4.93 9.38
N SER A 453 12.38 -4.84 8.93
CA SER A 453 11.82 -5.76 7.93
C SER A 453 11.90 -5.14 6.54
N TYR A 454 12.34 -5.91 5.54
CA TYR A 454 12.44 -5.48 4.15
C TYR A 454 12.28 -6.63 3.16
N ASP A 455 12.23 -6.23 1.89
CA ASP A 455 12.21 -7.10 0.73
C ASP A 455 13.54 -7.09 -0.03
N ASP A 456 13.89 -8.26 -0.55
CA ASP A 456 15.07 -8.57 -1.35
C ASP A 456 14.68 -9.50 -2.51
N THR A 457 15.65 -9.96 -3.30
CA THR A 457 15.42 -10.85 -4.44
C THR A 457 14.63 -12.12 -4.07
N GLU A 458 14.90 -12.73 -2.91
CA GLU A 458 14.25 -13.99 -2.50
C GLU A 458 12.78 -13.74 -2.13
N THR A 459 12.52 -12.70 -1.36
CA THR A 459 11.18 -12.34 -0.85
C THR A 459 10.28 -11.74 -1.92
N LEU A 460 10.83 -10.91 -2.82
CA LEU A 460 10.12 -10.42 -4.01
C LEU A 460 9.67 -11.57 -4.92
N LYS A 461 10.48 -12.63 -5.06
CA LYS A 461 10.09 -13.82 -5.81
C LYS A 461 8.89 -14.54 -5.17
N LEU A 462 8.91 -14.73 -3.84
CA LEU A 462 7.79 -15.36 -3.11
C LEU A 462 6.49 -14.53 -3.23
N LYS A 463 6.60 -13.20 -3.15
CA LYS A 463 5.48 -12.27 -3.37
C LYS A 463 4.93 -12.34 -4.79
N LEU A 464 5.81 -12.41 -5.78
CA LEU A 464 5.42 -12.59 -7.18
C LEU A 464 4.74 -13.95 -7.42
N GLU A 465 5.18 -15.02 -6.75
CA GLU A 465 4.52 -16.32 -6.80
C GLU A 465 3.09 -16.26 -6.24
N LEU A 466 2.86 -15.52 -5.14
CA LEU A 466 1.50 -15.25 -4.66
C LEU A 466 0.69 -14.44 -5.68
N ALA A 467 1.25 -13.36 -6.23
CA ALA A 467 0.57 -12.53 -7.22
C ALA A 467 0.10 -13.34 -8.44
N ASN A 468 0.98 -14.18 -8.98
CA ASN A 468 0.65 -15.07 -10.09
C ASN A 468 -0.42 -16.10 -9.71
N ARG A 469 -0.30 -16.71 -8.53
CA ARG A 469 -1.27 -17.66 -8.01
C ARG A 469 -2.65 -17.03 -7.85
N ARG A 470 -2.72 -15.76 -7.44
CA ARG A 470 -3.96 -15.00 -7.28
C ARG A 470 -4.45 -14.34 -8.55
N CYS A 471 -3.92 -14.72 -9.72
CA CYS A 471 -4.30 -14.19 -11.02
C CYS A 471 -4.13 -12.67 -11.16
N LEU A 472 -3.29 -12.03 -10.33
CA LEU A 472 -3.10 -10.58 -10.36
C LEU A 472 -2.56 -10.15 -11.71
N GLY A 473 -2.98 -8.98 -12.20
CA GLY A 473 -2.58 -8.51 -13.52
C GLY A 473 -1.23 -7.79 -13.56
N GLY A 474 -0.63 -7.52 -12.40
CA GLY A 474 0.67 -6.87 -12.32
C GLY A 474 1.22 -6.69 -10.91
N THR A 475 2.32 -5.95 -10.86
CA THR A 475 2.92 -5.43 -9.63
C THR A 475 3.09 -3.92 -9.73
N MET A 476 3.20 -3.31 -8.58
CA MET A 476 3.46 -1.90 -8.37
C MET A 476 4.56 -1.76 -7.32
N VAL A 477 5.47 -0.79 -7.48
CA VAL A 477 6.57 -0.56 -6.53
C VAL A 477 6.51 0.85 -5.95
N TRP A 478 6.62 0.94 -4.63
CA TRP A 478 6.80 2.17 -3.87
C TRP A 478 8.17 2.15 -3.18
N ALA A 479 9.15 2.96 -3.57
CA ALA A 479 9.18 3.79 -4.78
C ALA A 479 10.48 3.53 -5.55
N VAL A 480 10.47 3.90 -6.83
CA VAL A 480 11.56 3.65 -7.79
C VAL A 480 12.87 4.26 -7.30
N ASP A 481 12.80 5.46 -6.74
CA ASP A 481 13.95 6.24 -6.30
C ASP A 481 14.51 5.83 -4.92
N LEU A 482 13.84 4.92 -4.20
CA LEU A 482 14.38 4.27 -3.00
C LEU A 482 15.35 3.12 -3.34
N ASP A 483 15.36 2.70 -4.61
CA ASP A 483 16.21 1.68 -5.22
C ASP A 483 17.22 2.32 -6.19
N ALA A 484 18.09 3.19 -5.68
CA ALA A 484 18.96 4.04 -6.49
C ALA A 484 19.95 3.28 -7.40
N ASP A 485 20.33 2.05 -7.03
CA ASP A 485 21.17 1.17 -7.83
C ASP A 485 20.39 0.25 -8.79
N GLY A 486 19.04 0.28 -8.71
CA GLY A 486 18.14 -0.55 -9.51
C GLY A 486 18.13 -2.03 -9.12
N MET A 487 18.74 -2.42 -8.00
CA MET A 487 18.90 -3.81 -7.62
C MET A 487 17.55 -4.54 -7.48
N LEU A 488 16.56 -3.93 -6.83
CA LEU A 488 15.26 -4.56 -6.59
C LEU A 488 14.41 -4.64 -7.85
N ILE A 489 14.44 -3.64 -8.73
CA ILE A 489 13.72 -3.74 -10.01
C ILE A 489 14.34 -4.80 -10.93
N GLU A 490 15.66 -4.95 -10.94
CA GLU A 490 16.34 -6.01 -11.71
C GLU A 490 16.01 -7.39 -11.15
N ALA A 491 15.97 -7.52 -9.82
CA ALA A 491 15.55 -8.73 -9.13
C ALA A 491 14.08 -9.09 -9.47
N LEU A 492 13.18 -8.11 -9.42
CA LEU A 492 11.76 -8.29 -9.75
C LEU A 492 11.58 -8.69 -11.23
N GLY A 493 12.24 -7.99 -12.15
CA GLY A 493 12.21 -8.30 -13.58
C GLY A 493 12.74 -9.71 -13.88
N SER A 494 13.81 -10.11 -13.19
CA SER A 494 14.39 -11.45 -13.27
C SER A 494 13.47 -12.52 -12.71
N ALA A 495 12.82 -12.28 -11.56
CA ALA A 495 11.85 -13.20 -10.95
C ALA A 495 10.62 -13.40 -11.84
N MET A 496 10.19 -12.36 -12.57
CA MET A 496 9.19 -12.48 -13.62
C MET A 496 9.72 -13.28 -14.82
N GLY A 497 11.02 -13.32 -15.06
CA GLY A 497 11.56 -13.79 -16.34
C GLY A 497 11.08 -12.91 -17.49
N LYS A 498 10.88 -11.61 -17.22
CA LYS A 498 10.64 -10.60 -18.26
C LYS A 498 11.95 -10.33 -18.97
N ARG A 499 11.90 -10.27 -20.31
CA ARG A 499 13.01 -9.68 -21.07
C ARG A 499 12.95 -8.17 -20.88
N LYS A 500 14.07 -7.57 -20.45
CA LYS A 500 14.24 -6.12 -20.37
C LYS A 500 13.90 -5.53 -21.75
N ALA A 501 12.93 -4.63 -21.79
CA ALA A 501 12.52 -3.97 -23.03
C ALA A 501 13.69 -3.14 -23.59
N GLN A 502 13.67 -2.93 -24.91
CA GLN A 502 14.67 -2.09 -25.55
C GLN A 502 14.56 -0.66 -25.05
N VAL A 503 15.68 -0.13 -24.56
CA VAL A 503 15.83 1.26 -24.13
C VAL A 503 16.81 1.94 -25.07
N TRP A 504 16.41 3.04 -25.69
CA TRP A 504 17.22 3.79 -26.62
C TRP A 504 18.03 4.86 -25.88
N ASP A 505 19.36 4.86 -26.09
CA ASP A 505 20.17 6.02 -25.74
C ASP A 505 20.10 7.03 -26.88
N ILE A 506 19.32 8.08 -26.67
CA ILE A 506 19.12 9.13 -27.67
C ILE A 506 20.41 9.93 -27.87
N GLY A 507 21.32 9.97 -26.88
CA GLY A 507 22.63 10.60 -27.02
C GLY A 507 23.50 9.88 -28.06
N GLU A 508 23.46 8.54 -28.08
CA GLU A 508 24.16 7.72 -29.08
C GLU A 508 23.51 7.80 -30.46
N ILE A 509 22.18 7.90 -30.55
CA ILE A 509 21.51 8.06 -31.85
C ILE A 509 21.86 9.41 -32.49
N TYR A 510 21.97 10.49 -31.71
CA TYR A 510 22.41 11.78 -32.23
C TYR A 510 23.89 11.77 -32.63
N SER A 511 24.78 11.06 -31.89
CA SER A 511 26.18 10.92 -32.32
C SER A 511 26.36 9.98 -33.52
N LEU A 512 25.46 9.02 -33.73
CA LEU A 512 25.41 8.16 -34.93
C LEU A 512 24.83 8.87 -36.17
N LEU A 513 23.97 9.87 -35.97
CA LEU A 513 23.35 10.66 -37.05
C LEU A 513 24.15 11.92 -37.41
N ILE A 514 25.18 12.27 -36.64
CA ILE A 514 26.16 13.30 -37.00
C ILE A 514 27.39 12.55 -37.52
N PRO A 515 27.63 12.50 -38.83
CA PRO A 515 28.90 12.00 -39.35
C PRO A 515 30.03 12.81 -38.72
N GLU A 516 31.12 12.13 -38.38
CA GLU A 516 32.36 12.69 -37.85
C GLU A 516 33.13 13.50 -38.92
N TRP A 517 32.43 14.38 -39.64
CA TRP A 517 32.98 15.32 -40.59
C TRP A 517 32.59 16.72 -40.13
N GLY A 518 33.62 17.53 -39.88
CA GLY A 518 33.56 18.75 -39.09
C GLY A 518 32.46 19.73 -39.49
N THR A 519 31.94 20.40 -38.47
CA THR A 519 31.33 21.73 -38.47
C THR A 519 31.00 22.31 -39.85
N GLU A 520 29.87 21.90 -40.43
CA GLU A 520 29.05 22.83 -41.21
C GLU A 520 27.72 22.97 -40.48
N ASP A 521 27.32 24.23 -40.33
CA ASP A 521 26.18 24.70 -39.57
C ASP A 521 24.92 23.90 -39.94
N VAL A 522 24.25 23.29 -38.95
CA VAL A 522 23.10 22.39 -39.17
C VAL A 522 21.98 23.09 -39.95
N ASP A 523 21.90 24.42 -39.83
CA ASP A 523 20.97 25.28 -40.56
C ASP A 523 21.25 25.37 -42.07
N ASP A 524 22.48 25.10 -42.52
CA ASP A 524 22.84 24.98 -43.94
C ASP A 524 22.43 23.61 -44.51
N VAL A 525 22.60 22.53 -43.75
CA VAL A 525 22.26 21.15 -44.18
C VAL A 525 20.75 20.97 -44.35
N LEU A 526 19.95 21.56 -43.46
CA LEU A 526 18.48 21.50 -43.54
C LEU A 526 17.88 22.55 -44.48
N GLY A 527 18.70 23.38 -45.13
CA GLY A 527 18.28 24.41 -46.07
C GLY A 527 17.49 25.56 -45.43
N TRP A 528 17.54 25.71 -44.11
CA TRP A 528 16.78 26.71 -43.37
C TRP A 528 17.35 28.11 -43.54
N LYS A 529 18.68 28.24 -43.70
CA LYS A 529 19.31 29.52 -44.07
C LYS A 529 18.83 30.05 -45.43
N LYS A 530 18.70 29.19 -46.43
CA LYS A 530 18.16 29.58 -47.75
C LYS A 530 16.70 30.02 -47.63
N LYS A 531 15.89 29.28 -46.86
CA LYS A 531 14.49 29.63 -46.63
C LYS A 531 14.32 30.97 -45.89
N HIS A 532 15.18 31.27 -44.91
CA HIS A 532 15.18 32.56 -44.20
C HIS A 532 15.66 33.72 -45.07
N HIS A 533 16.67 33.50 -45.91
CA HIS A 533 17.16 34.50 -46.86
C HIS A 533 16.10 34.81 -47.94
N ASP A 534 15.45 33.79 -48.50
CA ASP A 534 14.39 33.95 -49.49
C ASP A 534 13.15 34.63 -48.89
N GLN A 535 12.81 34.33 -47.62
CA GLN A 535 11.74 35.02 -46.89
C GLN A 535 12.07 36.49 -46.58
N GLN A 536 13.33 36.81 -46.25
CA GLN A 536 13.75 38.20 -46.04
C GLN A 536 13.79 39.01 -47.34
N GLN A 537 14.16 38.40 -48.48
CA GLN A 537 14.08 39.07 -49.78
C GLN A 537 12.64 39.28 -50.25
N ALA A 538 11.73 38.34 -49.97
CA ALA A 538 10.29 38.49 -50.26
C ALA A 538 9.57 39.52 -49.39
N LEU A 539 10.16 39.94 -48.27
CA LEU A 539 9.66 41.03 -47.42
C LEU A 539 10.24 42.40 -47.79
N MET A 540 11.26 42.46 -48.65
CA MET A 540 11.97 43.68 -49.06
C MET A 540 11.76 44.07 -50.54
N GLY A 541 10.95 43.33 -51.29
CA GLY A 541 10.48 43.67 -52.64
C GLY A 541 8.96 43.70 -52.69
#